data_AF-A0ABD6EKG2-F1
#
_entry.id   AF-A0ABD6EKG2-F1
#
_cell.length_a   1.000
_cell.length_b   1.000
_cell.length_c   1.000
_cell.angle_alpha   90.00
_cell.angle_beta   90.00
_cell.angle_gamma   90.00
#
_symmetry.space_group_name_H-M   'P 1'
#
loop_
_entity.id
_entity.type
_entity.pdbx_description
1 polymer ?
#
loop_
_entity_poly.entity_id
_entity_poly.type
_entity_poly.pdbx_seq_one_letter_code
_entity_poly.pdbx_strand_id
1 'polypeptide(L)'
;MLQCSKTRAFINFKTNAPFQGHIFTVGREKNMDCQADYLTNLATTTIFNLPFRQCFQRFIWKDRITYVTNVVFSFHPIVITNSTRIFRIECEQSRGGNKQLRSSSNLPPPCTYDVRAETTHLSEYVTGDILHHIWNCTDPFYS
;
A
#
# COMPACT_ATOMS: atom_id res chain seq x y z
N MET A 1 11.15 -5.14 6.93
CA MET A 1 11.69 -3.77 6.94
C MET A 1 11.54 -3.16 5.55
N LEU A 2 11.00 -1.94 5.48
CA LEU A 2 10.90 -1.15 4.24
C LEU A 2 12.06 -0.15 4.18
N GLN A 3 12.70 -0.03 3.03
CA GLN A 3 13.74 0.97 2.75
C GLN A 3 13.41 1.69 1.45
N CYS A 4 13.32 3.02 1.49
CA CYS A 4 13.04 3.85 0.32
C CYS A 4 14.34 4.51 -0.16
N SER A 5 14.72 4.27 -1.42
CA SER A 5 15.77 5.00 -2.13
C SER A 5 15.15 6.13 -2.95
N LYS A 6 15.95 6.85 -3.75
CA LYS A 6 15.47 7.94 -4.62
C LYS A 6 14.54 7.45 -5.76
N THR A 7 14.66 6.20 -6.16
CA THR A 7 13.96 5.66 -7.35
C THR A 7 13.27 4.33 -7.13
N ARG A 8 13.52 3.67 -6.00
CA ARG A 8 13.07 2.30 -5.71
C ARG A 8 12.77 2.14 -4.23
N ALA A 9 11.85 1.25 -3.90
CA ALA A 9 11.68 0.68 -2.57
C ALA A 9 12.27 -0.73 -2.50
N PHE A 10 12.80 -1.07 -1.34
CA PHE A 10 13.32 -2.39 -0.99
C PHE A 10 12.53 -2.89 0.21
N ILE A 11 11.94 -4.07 0.09
CA ILE A 11 11.26 -4.75 1.19
C ILE A 11 12.12 -5.93 1.58
N ASN A 12 12.79 -5.83 2.73
CA ASN A 12 13.48 -6.96 3.34
C ASN A 12 12.51 -7.65 4.29
N PHE A 13 12.12 -8.89 3.98
CA PHE A 13 11.19 -9.66 4.76
C PHE A 13 11.80 -10.98 5.20
N LYS A 14 11.38 -11.41 6.39
CA LYS A 14 11.76 -12.69 6.99
C LYS A 14 10.50 -13.51 7.23
N THR A 15 10.57 -14.78 6.89
CA THR A 15 9.49 -15.76 7.06
C THR A 15 9.96 -16.89 7.98
N ASN A 16 9.01 -17.60 8.60
CA ASN A 16 9.33 -18.71 9.52
C ASN A 16 9.85 -19.95 8.79
N ALA A 17 9.47 -20.11 7.52
CA ALA A 17 9.91 -21.15 6.59
C ALA A 17 10.28 -20.50 5.26
N PRO A 18 11.07 -21.14 4.37
CA PRO A 18 11.44 -20.57 3.08
C PRO A 18 10.23 -20.05 2.32
N PHE A 19 10.30 -18.79 1.88
CA PHE A 19 9.19 -18.18 1.17
C PHE A 19 9.15 -18.71 -0.27
N GLN A 20 8.17 -19.58 -0.55
CA GLN A 20 7.88 -20.08 -1.89
C GLN A 20 6.51 -19.57 -2.32
N GLY A 21 6.49 -18.61 -3.23
CA GLY A 21 5.26 -17.93 -3.55
C GLY A 21 5.43 -16.83 -4.58
N HIS A 22 4.41 -15.99 -4.68
CA HIS A 22 4.33 -14.90 -5.64
C HIS A 22 4.08 -13.59 -4.91
N ILE A 23 4.90 -12.58 -5.22
CA ILE A 23 4.75 -11.23 -4.68
C ILE A 23 4.43 -10.30 -5.84
N PHE A 24 3.43 -9.44 -5.69
CA PHE A 24 3.05 -8.48 -6.72
C PHE A 24 2.44 -7.21 -6.13
N THR A 25 2.37 -6.16 -6.95
CA THR A 25 1.66 -4.92 -6.58
C THR A 25 0.27 -4.86 -7.19
N VAL A 26 -0.70 -4.45 -6.36
CA VAL A 26 -2.11 -4.34 -6.76
C VAL A 26 -2.26 -3.30 -7.86
N GLY A 27 -2.99 -3.66 -8.92
CA GLY A 27 -3.24 -2.82 -10.10
C GLY A 27 -2.05 -2.73 -11.07
N ARG A 28 -0.98 -3.48 -10.84
CA ARG A 28 0.24 -3.54 -11.66
C ARG A 28 0.70 -4.98 -11.92
N GLU A 29 -0.19 -5.96 -11.78
CA GLU A 29 0.08 -7.41 -11.87
C GLU A 29 0.67 -7.82 -13.22
N LYS A 30 0.27 -7.13 -14.30
CA LYS A 30 0.78 -7.41 -15.66
C LYS A 30 2.21 -6.93 -15.89
N ASN A 31 2.76 -6.10 -15.00
CA ASN A 31 4.10 -5.56 -15.15
C ASN A 31 5.12 -6.45 -14.42
N MET A 32 6.02 -7.07 -15.18
CA MET A 32 7.07 -7.93 -14.64
C MET A 32 8.02 -7.23 -13.67
N ASP A 33 8.20 -5.90 -13.79
CA ASP A 33 9.03 -5.13 -12.84
C ASP A 33 8.40 -5.03 -11.44
N CYS A 34 7.11 -5.35 -11.34
CA CYS A 34 6.28 -5.12 -10.18
C CYS A 34 5.77 -6.41 -9.54
N GLN A 35 6.31 -7.55 -9.98
CA GLN A 35 6.03 -8.88 -9.46
C GLN A 35 7.32 -9.72 -9.38
N ALA A 36 7.31 -10.76 -8.56
CA ALA A 36 8.38 -11.73 -8.49
C ALA A 36 7.87 -13.09 -7.99
N ASP A 37 8.34 -14.14 -8.65
CA ASP A 37 8.11 -15.53 -8.27
C ASP A 37 9.30 -16.09 -7.50
N TYR A 38 9.01 -16.79 -6.41
CA TYR A 38 9.99 -17.37 -5.50
C TYR A 38 9.84 -18.90 -5.43
N LEU A 39 9.52 -19.55 -6.55
CA LEU A 39 9.21 -20.99 -6.62
C LEU A 39 10.27 -21.91 -6.00
N THR A 40 11.54 -21.58 -6.19
CA THR A 40 12.68 -22.39 -5.74
C THR A 40 13.49 -21.72 -4.62
N ASN A 41 12.93 -20.68 -4.00
CA ASN A 41 13.62 -19.97 -2.94
C ASN A 41 13.71 -20.83 -1.67
N LEU A 42 14.94 -21.06 -1.22
CA LEU A 42 15.24 -21.79 0.02
C LEU A 42 15.60 -20.83 1.17
N ALA A 43 15.68 -19.53 0.90
CA ALA A 43 15.99 -18.53 1.90
C ALA A 43 14.74 -18.13 2.70
N THR A 44 14.91 -17.99 4.02
CA THR A 44 13.89 -17.43 4.92
C THR A 44 13.90 -15.91 4.93
N THR A 45 14.99 -15.30 4.47
CA THR A 45 15.17 -13.85 4.36
C THR A 45 15.37 -13.47 2.90
N THR A 46 14.60 -12.52 2.42
CA THR A 46 14.58 -12.15 1.00
C THR A 46 14.32 -10.67 0.84
N ILE A 47 14.82 -10.10 -0.26
CA ILE A 47 14.62 -8.70 -0.61
C ILE A 47 13.77 -8.65 -1.87
N PHE A 48 12.68 -7.89 -1.82
CA PHE A 48 11.85 -7.58 -2.97
C PHE A 48 12.04 -6.11 -3.36
N ASN A 49 12.30 -5.88 -4.64
CA ASN A 49 12.67 -4.57 -5.19
C ASN A 49 11.54 -4.03 -6.05
N LEU A 50 11.11 -2.80 -5.77
CA LEU A 50 10.01 -2.16 -6.49
C LEU A 50 10.42 -0.80 -7.06
N PRO A 51 10.49 -0.65 -8.39
CA PRO A 51 10.67 0.64 -9.04
C PRO A 51 9.49 1.60 -8.84
N PHE A 52 9.77 2.84 -8.41
CA PHE A 52 8.73 3.84 -8.16
C PHE A 52 7.93 4.24 -9.39
N ARG A 53 8.58 4.34 -10.56
CA ARG A 53 7.90 4.80 -11.78
C ARG A 53 6.85 3.81 -12.27
N GLN A 54 7.10 2.52 -12.10
CA GLN A 54 6.27 1.44 -12.63
C GLN A 54 5.23 0.96 -11.61
N CYS A 55 5.63 0.80 -10.35
CA CYS A 55 4.86 0.03 -9.38
C CYS A 55 4.09 0.87 -8.36
N PHE A 56 4.35 2.19 -8.30
CA PHE A 56 3.74 3.08 -7.34
C PHE A 56 2.85 4.12 -8.00
N GLN A 57 1.80 4.51 -7.28
CA GLN A 57 1.05 5.72 -7.55
C GLN A 57 1.81 6.90 -6.93
N ARG A 58 1.94 7.98 -7.69
CA ARG A 58 2.70 9.17 -7.27
C ARG A 58 1.74 10.30 -6.93
N PHE A 59 1.72 10.70 -5.67
CA PHE A 59 0.99 11.85 -5.16
C PHE A 59 1.96 13.00 -4.93
N ILE A 60 1.57 14.22 -5.28
CA ILE A 60 2.37 15.42 -5.04
C ILE A 60 1.55 16.37 -4.20
N TRP A 61 2.08 16.76 -3.05
CA TRP A 61 1.45 17.73 -2.17
C TRP A 61 2.50 18.76 -1.70
N LYS A 62 2.29 20.02 -2.07
CA LYS A 62 3.27 21.11 -1.84
C LYS A 62 4.66 20.69 -2.38
N ASP A 63 5.65 20.57 -1.48
CA ASP A 63 7.05 20.20 -1.79
C ASP A 63 7.37 18.72 -1.55
N ARG A 64 6.36 17.88 -1.32
CA ARG A 64 6.51 16.46 -1.02
C ARG A 64 5.95 15.62 -2.16
N ILE A 65 6.68 14.55 -2.49
CA ILE A 65 6.22 13.50 -3.38
C ILE A 65 6.02 12.25 -2.53
N THR A 66 4.83 11.68 -2.57
CA THR A 66 4.50 10.44 -1.88
C THR A 66 4.26 9.35 -2.91
N TYR A 67 4.98 8.25 -2.78
CA TYR A 67 4.78 7.05 -3.57
C TYR A 67 4.00 6.04 -2.75
N VAL A 68 2.82 5.63 -3.21
CA VAL A 68 1.96 4.65 -2.52
C VAL A 68 1.68 3.45 -3.41
N THR A 69 1.71 2.25 -2.83
CA THR A 69 1.26 1.02 -3.50
C THR A 69 0.82 -0.01 -2.46
N ASN A 70 0.04 -1.01 -2.90
CA ASN A 70 -0.29 -2.17 -2.09
C ASN A 70 0.45 -3.37 -2.64
N VAL A 71 1.21 -4.08 -1.79
CA VAL A 71 1.97 -5.27 -2.17
C VAL A 71 1.30 -6.49 -1.56
N VAL A 72 1.03 -7.47 -2.41
CA VAL A 72 0.46 -8.76 -2.03
C VAL A 72 1.59 -9.78 -1.92
N PHE A 73 1.65 -10.45 -0.77
CA PHE A 73 2.53 -11.60 -0.53
C PHE A 73 1.65 -12.85 -0.54
N SER A 74 1.75 -13.64 -1.60
CA SER A 74 1.04 -14.92 -1.71
C SER A 74 2.00 -16.07 -1.49
N PHE A 75 1.69 -16.98 -0.55
CA PHE A 75 2.44 -18.23 -0.33
C PHE A 75 2.06 -19.36 -1.29
N HIS A 76 1.38 -19.01 -2.39
CA HIS A 76 1.10 -19.91 -3.48
C HIS A 76 1.29 -19.15 -4.80
N PRO A 77 1.97 -19.74 -5.80
CA PRO A 77 2.40 -19.01 -6.98
C PRO A 77 1.26 -18.59 -7.93
N ILE A 78 0.13 -19.32 -7.90
CA ILE A 78 -0.98 -19.11 -8.86
C ILE A 78 -2.26 -18.59 -8.17
N VAL A 79 -2.42 -18.84 -6.87
CA VAL A 79 -3.72 -18.72 -6.20
C VAL A 79 -3.57 -17.88 -4.94
N ILE A 80 -4.53 -17.00 -4.68
CA ILE A 80 -4.62 -16.25 -3.43
C ILE A 80 -5.22 -17.19 -2.37
N THR A 81 -4.53 -17.34 -1.25
CA THR A 81 -4.93 -18.26 -0.17
C THR A 81 -5.16 -17.49 1.13
N ASN A 82 -5.67 -18.15 2.18
CA ASN A 82 -5.85 -17.54 3.51
C ASN A 82 -4.52 -16.99 4.08
N SER A 83 -3.38 -17.57 3.71
CA SER A 83 -2.07 -17.09 4.12
C SER A 83 -1.60 -15.83 3.38
N THR A 84 -2.32 -15.36 2.36
CA THR A 84 -1.96 -14.13 1.64
C THR A 84 -2.02 -12.93 2.57
N ARG A 85 -1.05 -12.03 2.44
CA ARG A 85 -0.97 -10.78 3.21
C ARG A 85 -0.83 -9.61 2.26
N ILE A 86 -1.52 -8.52 2.54
CA ILE A 86 -1.46 -7.30 1.75
C ILE A 86 -0.89 -6.20 2.63
N PHE A 87 0.14 -5.52 2.14
CA PHE A 87 0.80 -4.42 2.85
C PHE A 87 0.68 -3.15 2.02
N ARG A 88 0.18 -2.09 2.66
CA ARG A 88 0.25 -0.74 2.09
C ARG A 88 1.63 -0.16 2.35
N ILE A 89 2.29 0.27 1.28
CA ILE A 89 3.64 0.83 1.32
C ILE A 89 3.58 2.28 0.89
N GLU A 90 4.24 3.13 1.68
CA GLU A 90 4.29 4.57 1.46
C GLU A 90 5.73 5.07 1.63
N CYS A 91 6.26 5.73 0.59
CA CYS A 91 7.57 6.38 0.60
C CYS A 91 7.40 7.86 0.30
N GLU A 92 7.72 8.73 1.26
CA GLU A 92 7.71 10.18 1.07
C GLU A 92 9.12 10.70 0.71
N GLN A 93 9.19 11.59 -0.28
CA GLN A 93 10.41 12.27 -0.69
C GLN A 93 10.18 13.78 -0.74
N SER A 94 11.01 14.55 -0.04
CA SER A 94 11.03 16.01 -0.13
C SER A 94 11.77 16.48 -1.39
N ARG A 95 11.19 17.42 -2.13
CA ARG A 95 11.81 18.00 -3.35
C ARG A 95 13.01 18.91 -3.07
N GLY A 96 13.28 19.28 -1.81
CA GLY A 96 14.41 20.12 -1.40
C GLY A 96 15.52 19.34 -0.70
N GLY A 97 16.76 19.55 -1.13
CA GLY A 97 17.96 18.99 -0.48
C GLY A 97 18.09 19.42 0.99
N ASN A 98 18.73 18.55 1.78
CA ASN A 98 19.16 18.76 3.18
C ASN A 98 18.34 19.78 3.98
N LYS A 99 17.11 19.43 4.33
CA LYS A 99 16.44 20.05 5.47
C LYS A 99 16.38 19.02 6.59
N GLN A 100 17.12 19.30 7.67
CA GLN A 100 17.08 18.56 8.92
C GLN A 100 15.63 18.14 9.24
N LEU A 101 15.46 16.88 9.64
CA LEU A 101 14.24 16.34 10.21
C LEU A 101 13.86 17.13 11.47
N ARG A 102 13.12 18.22 11.31
CA ARG A 102 12.23 18.69 12.37
C ARG A 102 11.01 17.78 12.30
N SER A 103 10.83 16.96 13.33
CA SER A 103 9.59 16.24 13.60
C SER A 103 8.48 17.27 13.72
N SER A 104 7.86 17.59 12.59
CA SER A 104 6.63 18.36 12.52
C SER A 104 5.56 17.33 12.27
N SER A 105 4.84 17.02 13.34
CA SER A 105 3.61 16.24 13.38
C SER A 105 2.56 16.90 12.50
N ASN A 106 2.68 16.74 11.19
CA ASN A 106 1.60 16.98 10.25
C ASN A 106 1.04 15.61 9.89
N LEU A 107 0.31 15.02 10.84
CA LEU A 107 -0.57 13.91 10.52
C LEU A 107 -1.59 14.43 9.49
N PRO A 108 -1.94 13.65 8.45
CA PRO A 108 -3.09 13.96 7.60
C PRO A 108 -4.34 14.14 8.48
N PRO A 109 -5.30 14.99 8.07
CA PRO A 109 -6.52 15.18 8.84
C PRO A 109 -7.21 13.82 9.06
N PRO A 110 -7.73 13.55 10.27
CA PRO A 110 -8.45 12.31 10.54
C PRO A 110 -9.70 12.27 9.65
N CYS A 111 -9.78 11.25 8.80
CA CYS A 111 -10.96 10.98 7.99
C CYS A 111 -11.75 9.83 8.62
N THR A 112 -13.06 10.01 8.74
CA THR A 112 -13.99 8.97 9.17
C THR A 112 -14.61 8.32 7.93
N TYR A 113 -14.56 7.00 7.86
CA TYR A 113 -15.19 6.21 6.80
C TYR A 113 -16.57 5.72 7.26
N ASP A 114 -17.57 5.98 6.44
CA ASP A 114 -18.97 5.64 6.69
C ASP A 114 -19.58 5.00 5.44
N VAL A 115 -20.50 4.06 5.62
CA VAL A 115 -21.21 3.38 4.52
C VAL A 115 -22.69 3.59 4.74
N ARG A 116 -23.35 4.22 3.75
CA ARG A 116 -24.78 4.54 3.83
C ARG A 116 -25.53 3.87 2.71
N ALA A 117 -26.63 3.21 3.05
CA ALA A 117 -27.64 2.80 2.08
C ALA A 117 -28.57 3.97 1.75
N GLU A 118 -29.14 3.97 0.55
CA GLU A 118 -30.13 4.96 0.12
C GLU A 118 -31.47 4.79 0.88
N THR A 119 -31.75 3.57 1.34
CA THR A 119 -32.93 3.24 2.15
C THR A 119 -32.66 3.53 3.63
N THR A 120 -33.46 4.42 4.20
CA THR A 120 -33.39 4.77 5.61
C THR A 120 -34.10 3.70 6.43
N HIS A 121 -33.36 3.11 7.38
CA HIS A 121 -33.78 2.04 8.30
C HIS A 121 -33.68 0.64 7.73
N LEU A 122 -32.53 -0.01 7.89
CA LEU A 122 -32.38 -1.39 8.37
C LEU A 122 -30.89 -1.57 8.75
N SER A 123 -30.62 -2.17 9.90
CA SER A 123 -29.26 -2.46 10.40
C SER A 123 -28.58 -3.62 9.66
N GLU A 124 -29.21 -4.13 8.60
CA GLU A 124 -28.76 -5.27 7.80
C GLU A 124 -28.93 -4.92 6.31
N TYR A 125 -27.86 -5.08 5.53
CA TYR A 125 -27.82 -4.78 4.10
C TYR A 125 -28.13 -6.04 3.29
N VAL A 126 -29.00 -5.93 2.28
CA VAL A 126 -29.41 -7.07 1.45
C VAL A 126 -28.67 -7.06 0.10
N THR A 127 -28.39 -8.24 -0.44
CA THR A 127 -27.78 -8.38 -1.77
C THR A 127 -28.67 -7.75 -2.84
N GLY A 128 -28.25 -6.61 -3.39
CA GLY A 128 -28.99 -5.82 -4.38
C GLY A 128 -29.08 -4.33 -4.03
N ASP A 129 -28.79 -3.96 -2.78
CA ASP A 129 -28.82 -2.56 -2.34
C ASP A 129 -27.62 -1.75 -2.88
N ILE A 130 -27.88 -0.49 -3.21
CA ILE A 130 -26.84 0.47 -3.59
C ILE A 130 -26.29 1.12 -2.32
N LEU A 131 -24.99 0.92 -2.08
CA LEU A 131 -24.27 1.49 -0.94
C LEU A 131 -23.36 2.62 -1.38
N HIS A 132 -23.44 3.74 -0.66
CA HIS A 132 -22.56 4.88 -0.84
C HIS A 132 -21.43 4.84 0.19
N HIS A 133 -20.20 4.84 -0.31
CA HIS A 133 -18.99 4.93 0.49
C HIS A 133 -18.63 6.38 0.70
N ILE A 134 -18.71 6.86 1.94
CA ILE A 134 -18.51 8.26 2.28
C ILE A 134 -17.26 8.42 3.14
N TRP A 135 -16.39 9.33 2.74
CA TRP A 135 -15.21 9.73 3.51
C TRP A 135 -15.44 11.15 4.03
N ASN A 136 -15.54 11.30 5.35
CA ASN A 136 -15.68 12.59 5.99
C ASN A 136 -14.35 12.98 6.66
N CYS A 137 -13.63 13.92 6.05
CA CYS A 137 -12.37 14.43 6.55
C CYS A 137 -12.58 15.80 7.19
N THR A 138 -12.32 15.93 8.48
CA THR A 138 -12.32 17.24 9.16
C THR A 138 -10.97 17.91 8.97
N ASP A 139 -10.93 19.02 8.21
CA ASP A 139 -9.75 19.88 8.12
C ASP A 139 -9.69 20.79 9.37
N PRO A 140 -8.67 20.67 10.25
CA PRO A 140 -8.56 21.52 11.43
C PRO A 140 -8.27 23.00 11.13
N PHE A 141 -8.14 23.41 9.85
CA PHE A 141 -7.79 24.78 9.46
C PHE A 141 -8.91 25.56 8.73
N TYR A 142 -10.14 25.03 8.66
CA TYR A 142 -11.29 25.79 8.15
C TYR A 142 -12.46 25.71 9.14
N SER A 143 -12.59 26.77 9.94
CA SER A 143 -13.76 27.12 10.75
C SER A 143 -14.11 28.58 10.47
#